data_AF-A0A539EE71-F1
#
_entry.id   AF-A0A539EE71-F1
#
_cell.length_a   1.000
_cell.length_b   1.000
_cell.length_c   1.000
_cell.angle_alpha   90.00
_cell.angle_beta   90.00
_cell.angle_gamma   90.00
#
_symmetry.space_group_name_H-M   'P 1'
#
loop_
_entity.id
_entity.type
_entity.pdbx_description
1 polymer ?
#
loop_
_entity_poly.entity_id
_entity_poly.type
_entity_poly.pdbx_seq_one_letter_code
_entity_poly.pdbx_strand_id
1 'polypeptide(L)'
;MIMPRTSDSDARLLAAASSDALCAARWERIDLETRRPGAGHREMLLARAAELAMSPVGRDQLMSLALESGALTGDPEASLIDLSDRSAERARIAQIVFGRGPRRSSETEALVIQIEEEHARRLGREARFDLLPERLLQDAILQELLWDHPDIPASFDTRLTMLCSVPRLRERSEDLSSGWSWSALPRWFNAFLKRAA
;
A
#
# COMPACT_ATOMS: atom_id res chain seq x y z
N MET A 1 13.49 -18.62 9.97
CA MET A 1 13.89 -17.21 9.76
C MET A 1 13.14 -16.39 10.78
N ILE A 2 13.84 -15.90 11.82
CA ILE A 2 13.23 -15.11 12.90
C ILE A 2 13.08 -13.69 12.33
N MET A 3 11.84 -13.24 12.09
CA MET A 3 11.59 -11.87 11.65
C MET A 3 12.09 -10.91 12.74
N PRO A 4 12.88 -9.88 12.40
CA PRO A 4 13.33 -8.90 13.39
C PRO A 4 12.11 -8.19 13.98
N ARG A 5 12.21 -7.82 15.27
CA ARG A 5 11.23 -6.94 15.92
C ARG A 5 11.03 -5.71 15.03
N THR A 6 9.78 -5.37 14.74
CA THR A 6 9.42 -4.12 14.08
C THR A 6 10.14 -2.98 14.78
N SER A 7 10.94 -2.21 14.04
CA SER A 7 11.63 -1.08 14.63
C SER A 7 10.60 -0.01 15.05
N ASP A 8 10.95 0.87 15.98
CA ASP A 8 10.08 1.99 16.37
C ASP A 8 9.74 2.89 15.15
N SER A 9 10.61 2.99 14.14
CA SER A 9 10.28 3.71 12.91
C SER A 9 9.26 2.98 12.05
N ASP A 10 9.35 1.65 11.94
CA ASP A 10 8.39 0.85 11.17
C ASP A 10 6.99 0.90 11.80
N ALA A 11 6.93 0.83 13.13
CA ALA A 11 5.68 0.97 13.87
C ALA A 11 5.05 2.36 13.67
N ARG A 12 5.86 3.43 13.69
CA ARG A 12 5.39 4.79 13.40
C ARG A 12 4.92 4.95 11.96
N LEU A 13 5.63 4.37 11.00
CA LEU A 13 5.24 4.38 9.60
C LEU A 13 3.88 3.69 9.40
N LEU A 14 3.71 2.50 9.99
CA LEU A 14 2.45 1.77 9.94
C LEU A 14 1.32 2.59 10.58
N ALA A 15 1.54 3.16 11.77
CA ALA A 15 0.55 4.01 12.44
C ALA A 15 0.16 5.24 11.60
N ALA A 16 1.13 5.91 10.98
CA ALA A 16 0.87 7.02 10.08
C ALA A 16 0.06 6.59 8.85
N ALA A 17 0.44 5.49 8.20
CA ALA A 17 -0.28 4.95 7.05
C ALA A 17 -1.72 4.50 7.40
N SER A 18 -1.92 3.92 8.58
CA SER A 18 -3.24 3.56 9.10
C SER A 18 -4.09 4.81 9.37
N SER A 19 -3.50 5.85 9.95
CA SER A 19 -4.19 7.13 10.18
C SER A 19 -4.60 7.80 8.86
N ASP A 20 -3.72 7.78 7.85
CA ASP A 20 -4.03 8.31 6.51
C ASP A 20 -5.21 7.54 5.87
N ALA A 21 -5.21 6.21 5.99
CA ALA A 21 -6.29 5.36 5.49
C ALA A 21 -7.63 5.65 6.19
N LEU A 22 -7.64 5.78 7.53
CA LEU A 22 -8.83 6.16 8.29
C LEU A 22 -9.38 7.53 7.88
N CYS A 23 -8.50 8.52 7.75
CA CYS A 23 -8.87 9.86 7.29
C CYS A 23 -9.46 9.84 5.88
N ALA A 24 -8.85 9.10 4.95
CA ALA A 24 -9.34 8.97 3.57
C ALA A 24 -10.70 8.25 3.53
N ALA A 25 -10.86 7.15 4.26
CA ALA A 25 -12.12 6.41 4.33
C ALA A 25 -13.26 7.27 4.92
N ARG A 26 -12.95 8.10 5.92
CA ARG A 26 -13.90 9.07 6.47
C ARG A 26 -14.35 10.08 5.43
N TRP A 27 -13.43 10.61 4.63
CA TRP A 27 -13.78 11.56 3.56
C TRP A 27 -14.60 10.92 2.45
N GLU A 28 -14.28 9.70 2.02
CA GLU A 28 -15.09 8.92 1.07
C GLU A 28 -16.53 8.75 1.57
N ARG A 29 -16.70 8.41 2.84
CA ARG A 29 -18.03 8.30 3.44
C ARG A 29 -18.79 9.63 3.42
N ILE A 30 -18.16 10.72 3.87
CA ILE A 30 -18.78 12.05 3.87
C ILE A 30 -19.16 12.47 2.44
N ASP A 31 -18.30 12.22 1.45
CA ASP A 31 -18.57 12.53 0.05
C ASP A 31 -19.76 11.72 -0.51
N LEU A 32 -19.85 10.42 -0.17
CA LEU A 32 -20.98 9.58 -0.57
C LEU A 32 -22.30 10.00 0.09
N GLU A 33 -22.27 10.29 1.39
CA GLU A 33 -23.43 10.74 2.16
C GLU A 33 -23.97 12.08 1.63
N THR A 34 -23.08 13.00 1.26
CA THR A 34 -23.46 14.32 0.73
C THR A 34 -23.97 14.27 -0.70
N ARG A 35 -23.36 13.47 -1.59
CA ARG A 35 -23.76 13.39 -3.01
C ARG A 35 -24.97 12.51 -3.28
N ARG A 36 -25.23 11.50 -2.44
CA ARG A 36 -26.28 10.49 -2.67
C ARG A 36 -27.08 10.18 -1.39
N PRO A 37 -27.81 11.15 -0.83
CA PRO A 37 -28.62 10.90 0.36
C PRO A 37 -29.65 9.78 0.08
N GLY A 38 -29.69 8.75 0.95
CA GLY A 38 -30.63 7.62 0.86
C GLY A 38 -30.18 6.42 0.00
N ALA A 39 -28.97 6.43 -0.56
CA ALA A 39 -28.38 5.26 -1.22
C ALA A 39 -27.82 4.25 -0.21
N GLY A 40 -27.63 2.99 -0.64
CA GLY A 40 -26.91 1.95 0.13
C GLY A 40 -25.42 2.27 0.26
N HIS A 41 -25.08 3.26 1.09
CA HIS A 41 -23.71 3.74 1.29
C HIS A 41 -22.81 2.62 1.80
N ARG A 42 -23.35 1.76 2.65
CA ARG A 42 -22.64 0.59 3.18
C ARG A 42 -22.18 -0.33 2.05
N GLU A 43 -23.07 -0.69 1.13
CA GLU A 43 -22.75 -1.59 0.01
C GLU A 43 -21.71 -0.95 -0.93
N MET A 44 -21.79 0.35 -1.16
CA MET A 44 -20.81 1.08 -1.98
C MET A 44 -19.42 1.10 -1.33
N LEU A 45 -19.35 1.35 -0.02
CA LEU A 45 -18.09 1.33 0.75
C LEU A 45 -17.49 -0.07 0.76
N LEU A 46 -18.30 -1.11 0.98
CA LEU A 46 -17.84 -2.51 0.95
C LEU A 46 -17.38 -2.96 -0.44
N ALA A 47 -18.07 -2.54 -1.50
CA ALA A 47 -17.64 -2.82 -2.87
C ALA A 47 -16.28 -2.17 -3.16
N ARG A 48 -16.10 -0.91 -2.74
CA ARG A 48 -14.83 -0.20 -2.88
C ARG A 48 -13.71 -0.84 -2.07
N ALA A 49 -14.02 -1.28 -0.85
CA ALA A 49 -13.06 -2.01 -0.02
C ALA A 49 -12.62 -3.32 -0.68
N ALA A 50 -13.55 -4.08 -1.26
CA ALA A 50 -13.25 -5.32 -1.98
C ALA A 50 -12.38 -5.06 -3.24
N GLU A 51 -12.60 -3.96 -3.96
CA GLU A 51 -11.73 -3.55 -5.06
C GLU A 51 -10.29 -3.30 -4.59
N LEU A 52 -10.15 -2.56 -3.48
CA LEU A 52 -8.84 -2.24 -2.90
C LEU A 52 -8.14 -3.48 -2.33
N ALA A 53 -8.89 -4.44 -1.78
CA ALA A 53 -8.35 -5.70 -1.27
C ALA A 53 -7.68 -6.56 -2.36
N MET A 54 -8.03 -6.34 -3.64
CA MET A 54 -7.35 -6.99 -4.77
C MET A 54 -5.99 -6.37 -5.10
N SER A 55 -5.74 -5.12 -4.68
CA SER A 55 -4.50 -4.40 -4.97
C SER A 55 -3.33 -4.93 -4.14
N PRO A 56 -2.16 -5.22 -4.74
CA PRO A 56 -0.98 -5.63 -3.99
C PRO A 56 -0.24 -4.44 -3.32
N VAL A 57 -0.86 -3.27 -3.21
CA VAL A 57 -0.27 -2.09 -2.55
C VAL A 57 -0.69 -2.07 -1.07
N GLY A 58 0.28 -2.01 -0.15
CA GLY A 58 0.01 -2.03 1.29
C GLY A 58 -0.93 -0.91 1.78
N ARG A 59 -0.82 0.29 1.19
CA ARG A 59 -1.72 1.42 1.51
C ARG A 59 -3.16 1.17 1.07
N ASP A 60 -3.38 0.49 -0.06
CA ASP A 60 -4.72 0.11 -0.52
C ASP A 60 -5.33 -0.94 0.42
N GLN A 61 -4.52 -1.86 0.96
CA GLN A 61 -4.98 -2.82 1.95
C GLN A 61 -5.43 -2.15 3.26
N LEU A 62 -4.69 -1.15 3.73
CA LEU A 62 -5.09 -0.35 4.89
C LEU A 62 -6.36 0.46 4.61
N MET A 63 -6.49 1.04 3.42
CA MET A 63 -7.70 1.75 3.00
C MET A 63 -8.91 0.82 2.88
N SER A 64 -8.72 -0.39 2.37
CA SER A 64 -9.74 -1.44 2.32
C SER A 64 -10.28 -1.74 3.74
N LEU A 65 -9.38 -2.01 4.69
CA LEU A 65 -9.73 -2.23 6.09
C LEU A 65 -10.46 -1.04 6.72
N ALA A 66 -10.01 0.19 6.44
CA ALA A 66 -10.64 1.40 6.95
C ALA A 66 -12.07 1.57 6.43
N LEU A 67 -12.32 1.28 5.15
CA LEU A 67 -13.65 1.32 4.55
C LEU A 67 -14.56 0.21 5.10
N GLU A 68 -14.06 -1.01 5.27
CA GLU A 68 -14.82 -2.12 5.88
C GLU A 68 -15.20 -1.79 7.33
N SER A 69 -14.24 -1.35 8.14
CA SER A 69 -14.48 -0.96 9.52
C SER A 69 -15.51 0.18 9.61
N GLY A 70 -15.33 1.24 8.82
CA GLY A 70 -16.26 2.37 8.78
C GLY A 70 -17.66 1.99 8.31
N ALA A 71 -17.79 1.00 7.42
CA ALA A 71 -19.09 0.51 6.94
C ALA A 71 -19.79 -0.41 7.95
N LEU A 72 -19.05 -1.12 8.79
CA LEU A 72 -19.59 -2.09 9.77
C LEU A 72 -19.84 -1.49 11.15
N THR A 73 -18.89 -0.73 11.67
CA THR A 73 -18.89 -0.23 13.04
C THR A 73 -19.29 1.23 13.13
N GLY A 74 -19.04 2.00 12.05
CA GLY A 74 -19.18 3.45 12.06
C GLY A 74 -18.16 4.17 12.96
N ASP A 75 -17.22 3.44 13.56
CA ASP A 75 -16.19 3.97 14.45
C ASP A 75 -14.92 4.31 13.66
N PRO A 76 -14.58 5.61 13.51
CA PRO A 76 -13.40 6.04 12.77
C PRO A 76 -12.08 5.90 13.57
N GLU A 77 -12.12 5.54 14.86
CA GLU A 77 -10.92 5.47 15.72
C GLU A 77 -10.47 4.03 16.03
N ALA A 78 -11.17 3.02 15.51
CA ALA A 78 -10.76 1.63 15.66
C ALA A 78 -9.37 1.39 15.07
N SER A 79 -8.48 0.76 15.85
CA SER A 79 -7.18 0.31 15.34
C SER A 79 -7.38 -0.63 14.17
N LEU A 80 -6.84 -0.27 12.99
CA LEU A 80 -7.00 -1.07 11.77
C LEU A 80 -6.29 -2.42 11.84
N ILE A 81 -5.18 -2.46 12.57
CA ILE A 81 -4.27 -3.60 12.65
C ILE A 81 -4.09 -3.92 14.13
N ASP A 82 -4.31 -5.18 14.50
CA ASP A 82 -3.97 -5.67 15.82
C ASP A 82 -2.46 -6.00 15.89
N LEU A 83 -1.71 -5.19 16.64
CA LEU A 83 -0.28 -5.35 16.85
C LEU A 83 0.08 -6.36 17.96
N SER A 84 -0.90 -7.10 18.50
CA SER A 84 -0.66 -8.18 19.44
C SER A 84 0.19 -9.30 18.82
N ASP A 85 0.79 -10.15 19.67
CA ASP A 85 1.61 -11.27 19.17
C ASP A 85 0.75 -12.31 18.46
N ARG A 86 0.73 -12.23 17.13
CA ARG A 86 0.03 -13.17 16.24
C ARG A 86 1.01 -14.01 15.42
N SER A 87 2.20 -14.26 15.95
CA SER A 87 3.29 -14.96 15.24
C SER A 87 2.86 -16.32 14.67
N ALA A 88 2.04 -17.09 15.39
CA ALA A 88 1.55 -18.39 14.92
C ALA A 88 0.61 -18.28 13.70
N GLU A 89 -0.18 -17.22 13.61
CA GLU A 89 -1.07 -16.98 12.48
C GLU A 89 -0.32 -16.46 11.27
N ARG A 90 0.60 -15.49 11.47
CA ARG A 90 1.52 -15.01 10.44
C ARG A 90 2.34 -16.16 9.84
N ALA A 91 2.84 -17.07 10.69
CA ALA A 91 3.58 -18.25 10.23
C ALA A 91 2.73 -19.18 9.33
N ARG A 92 1.44 -19.37 9.65
CA ARG A 92 0.52 -20.16 8.81
C ARG A 92 0.28 -19.48 7.45
N ILE A 93 0.05 -18.17 7.45
CA ILE A 93 -0.12 -17.40 6.21
C ILE A 93 1.15 -17.48 5.35
N ALA A 94 2.32 -17.27 5.96
CA ALA A 94 3.61 -17.37 5.31
C ALA A 94 3.81 -18.74 4.65
N GLN A 95 3.50 -19.83 5.35
CA GLN A 95 3.61 -21.18 4.79
C GLN A 95 2.75 -21.38 3.54
N ILE A 96 1.51 -20.87 3.54
CA ILE A 96 0.60 -20.98 2.40
C ILE A 96 1.11 -20.13 1.22
N VAL A 97 1.53 -18.89 1.48
CA VAL A 97 2.04 -17.96 0.46
C VAL A 97 3.31 -18.52 -0.18
N PHE A 98 4.27 -19.02 0.60
CA PHE A 98 5.48 -19.64 0.06
C PHE A 98 5.19 -20.92 -0.73
N GLY A 99 4.13 -21.66 -0.37
CA GLY A 99 3.68 -22.83 -1.12
C GLY A 99 3.15 -22.53 -2.53
N ARG A 100 2.86 -21.27 -2.86
CA ARG A 100 2.38 -20.85 -4.20
C ARG A 100 3.50 -20.74 -5.25
N GLY A 101 4.76 -20.80 -4.84
CA GLY A 101 5.91 -20.68 -5.74
C GLY A 101 6.21 -19.23 -6.15
N PRO A 102 7.27 -19.00 -6.95
CA PRO A 102 7.72 -17.65 -7.28
C PRO A 102 6.79 -16.96 -8.30
N ARG A 103 6.64 -15.64 -8.17
CA ARG A 103 6.01 -14.78 -9.17
C ARG A 103 6.95 -14.52 -10.35
N ARG A 104 6.38 -14.19 -11.51
CA ARG A 104 7.16 -13.73 -12.68
C ARG A 104 7.72 -12.34 -12.39
N SER A 105 9.03 -12.13 -12.61
CA SER A 105 9.70 -10.84 -12.40
C SER A 105 8.99 -9.67 -13.08
N SER A 106 8.48 -9.89 -14.30
CA SER A 106 7.76 -8.88 -15.08
C SER A 106 6.48 -8.35 -14.42
N GLU A 107 5.77 -9.20 -13.66
CA GLU A 107 4.54 -8.79 -12.95
C GLU A 107 4.90 -7.87 -11.78
N THR A 108 5.96 -8.22 -11.05
CA THR A 108 6.49 -7.42 -9.94
C THR A 108 7.07 -6.09 -10.41
N GLU A 109 7.80 -6.08 -11.53
CA GLU A 109 8.34 -4.86 -12.14
C GLU A 109 7.24 -3.91 -12.59
N ALA A 110 6.18 -4.43 -13.23
CA ALA A 110 5.03 -3.61 -13.64
C ALA A 110 4.36 -2.93 -12.45
N LEU A 111 4.22 -3.64 -11.33
CA LEU A 111 3.68 -3.07 -10.09
C LEU A 111 4.56 -1.94 -9.54
N VAL A 112 5.88 -2.14 -9.50
CA VAL A 112 6.82 -1.11 -9.02
C VAL A 112 6.74 0.16 -9.86
N ILE A 113 6.67 0.01 -11.18
CA ILE A 113 6.48 1.14 -12.10
C ILE A 113 5.16 1.87 -11.81
N GLN A 114 4.07 1.12 -11.60
CA GLN A 114 2.78 1.71 -11.26
C GLN A 114 2.82 2.51 -9.95
N ILE A 115 3.46 1.97 -8.90
CA ILE A 115 3.63 2.64 -7.60
C ILE A 115 4.47 3.92 -7.78
N GLU A 116 5.58 3.84 -8.51
CA GLU A 116 6.44 4.99 -8.82
C GLU A 116 5.69 6.08 -9.60
N GLU A 117 4.92 5.70 -10.63
CA GLU A 117 4.08 6.60 -11.42
C GLU A 117 3.08 7.37 -10.57
N GLU A 118 2.43 6.67 -9.65
CA GLU A 118 1.45 7.26 -8.77
C GLU A 118 2.08 8.27 -7.81
N HIS A 119 3.18 7.90 -7.15
CA HIS A 119 3.88 8.81 -6.24
C HIS A 119 4.47 10.00 -6.97
N ALA A 120 5.13 9.80 -8.11
CA ALA A 120 5.67 10.88 -8.93
C ALA A 120 4.57 11.86 -9.35
N ARG A 121 3.38 11.37 -9.73
CA ARG A 121 2.25 12.22 -10.09
C ARG A 121 1.75 13.05 -8.90
N ARG A 122 1.69 12.46 -7.70
CA ARG A 122 1.26 13.15 -6.47
C ARG A 122 2.30 14.18 -6.05
N LEU A 123 3.56 13.77 -5.86
CA LEU A 123 4.68 14.62 -5.46
C LEU A 123 4.96 15.73 -6.48
N GLY A 124 4.73 15.49 -7.76
CA GLY A 124 4.91 16.49 -8.79
C GLY A 124 3.93 17.66 -8.70
N ARG A 125 2.71 17.43 -8.21
CA ARG A 125 1.75 18.51 -7.92
C ARG A 125 2.20 19.37 -6.74
N GLU A 126 3.05 18.82 -5.87
CA GLU A 126 3.56 19.46 -4.66
C GLU A 126 4.99 20.01 -4.84
N ALA A 127 5.60 19.83 -6.01
CA ALA A 127 7.01 20.13 -6.28
C ALA A 127 7.99 19.43 -5.30
N ARG A 128 7.66 18.20 -4.87
CA ARG A 128 8.42 17.40 -3.89
C ARG A 128 8.98 16.09 -4.47
N PHE A 129 9.47 16.13 -5.72
CA PHE A 129 10.02 14.96 -6.40
C PHE A 129 11.23 14.34 -5.69
N ASP A 130 11.95 15.14 -4.91
CA ASP A 130 13.06 14.72 -4.05
C ASP A 130 12.66 13.64 -3.04
N LEU A 131 11.38 13.54 -2.68
CA LEU A 131 10.86 12.55 -1.72
C LEU A 131 10.50 11.20 -2.37
N LEU A 132 10.58 11.07 -3.69
CA LEU A 132 10.18 9.84 -4.38
C LEU A 132 10.92 8.59 -3.89
N PRO A 133 12.26 8.60 -3.67
CA PRO A 133 12.96 7.44 -3.13
C PRO A 133 12.41 7.03 -1.77
N GLU A 134 12.22 8.00 -0.87
CA GLU A 134 11.68 7.76 0.47
C GLU A 134 10.27 7.15 0.40
N ARG A 135 9.41 7.61 -0.52
CA ARG A 135 8.07 7.05 -0.70
C ARG A 135 8.09 5.59 -1.16
N LEU A 136 8.99 5.23 -2.07
CA LEU A 136 9.16 3.84 -2.51
C LEU A 136 9.69 2.95 -1.39
N LEU A 137 10.64 3.45 -0.58
CA LEU A 137 11.12 2.74 0.59
C LEU A 137 10.01 2.50 1.62
N GLN A 138 9.19 3.52 1.87
CA GLN A 138 8.03 3.39 2.75
C GLN A 138 7.05 2.32 2.25
N ASP A 139 6.79 2.22 0.95
CA ASP A 139 5.95 1.14 0.39
C ASP A 139 6.58 -0.24 0.57
N ALA A 140 7.91 -0.36 0.39
CA ALA A 140 8.61 -1.62 0.63
C ALA A 140 8.44 -2.09 2.08
N ILE A 141 8.63 -1.18 3.04
CA ILE A 141 8.46 -1.46 4.47
C ILE A 141 7.00 -1.84 4.77
N LEU A 142 6.03 -1.07 4.26
CA LEU A 142 4.61 -1.40 4.46
C LEU A 142 4.24 -2.76 3.88
N GLN A 143 4.72 -3.11 2.69
CA GLN A 143 4.48 -4.43 2.11
C GLN A 143 5.10 -5.55 2.96
N GLU A 144 6.32 -5.34 3.45
CA GLU A 144 7.02 -6.28 4.33
C GLU A 144 6.30 -6.49 5.68
N LEU A 145 5.72 -5.44 6.25
CA LEU A 145 4.94 -5.52 7.48
C LEU A 145 3.58 -6.21 7.31
N LEU A 146 2.95 -6.02 6.14
CA LEU A 146 1.53 -6.34 5.95
C LEU A 146 1.27 -7.66 5.20
N TRP A 147 2.19 -8.14 4.35
CA TRP A 147 1.90 -9.25 3.43
C TRP A 147 1.45 -10.54 4.12
N ASP A 148 1.91 -10.84 5.34
CA ASP A 148 1.52 -12.00 6.14
C ASP A 148 0.64 -11.63 7.34
N HIS A 149 0.26 -10.36 7.48
CA HIS A 149 -0.54 -9.90 8.59
C HIS A 149 -1.98 -10.43 8.48
N PRO A 150 -2.54 -11.06 9.53
CA PRO A 150 -3.82 -11.75 9.44
C PRO A 150 -5.02 -10.84 9.18
N ASP A 151 -4.98 -9.60 9.66
CA ASP A 151 -6.08 -8.65 9.44
C ASP A 151 -6.17 -8.16 7.99
N ILE A 152 -5.12 -8.33 7.18
CA ILE A 152 -5.13 -7.86 5.80
C ILE A 152 -6.11 -8.69 4.94
N PRO A 153 -7.04 -8.07 4.21
CA PRO A 153 -8.07 -8.80 3.45
C PRO A 153 -7.54 -9.43 2.15
N ALA A 154 -6.28 -9.19 1.79
CA ALA A 154 -5.64 -9.70 0.59
C ALA A 154 -5.69 -11.23 0.46
N SER A 155 -5.97 -11.68 -0.78
CA SER A 155 -5.81 -13.08 -1.17
C SER A 155 -4.35 -13.55 -1.05
N PHE A 156 -4.10 -14.85 -0.94
CA PHE A 156 -2.73 -15.37 -0.91
C PHE A 156 -1.90 -15.01 -2.15
N ASP A 157 -2.54 -14.91 -3.32
CA ASP A 157 -1.86 -14.53 -4.56
C ASP A 157 -1.49 -13.02 -4.56
N THR A 158 -2.34 -12.18 -3.95
CA THR A 158 -2.06 -10.74 -3.73
C THR A 158 -0.94 -10.55 -2.71
N ARG A 159 -0.97 -11.30 -1.59
CA ARG A 159 0.08 -11.31 -0.56
C ARG A 159 1.42 -11.75 -1.11
N LEU A 160 1.44 -12.76 -1.98
CA LEU A 160 2.65 -13.17 -2.69
C LEU A 160 3.20 -12.02 -3.56
N THR A 161 2.32 -11.31 -4.28
CA THR A 161 2.75 -10.16 -5.08
C THR A 161 3.34 -9.05 -4.21
N MET A 162 2.69 -8.70 -3.09
CA MET A 162 3.21 -7.75 -2.09
C MET A 162 4.61 -8.13 -1.63
N LEU A 163 4.80 -9.39 -1.23
CA LEU A 163 6.08 -9.91 -0.77
C LEU A 163 7.16 -9.82 -1.87
N CYS A 164 6.81 -10.20 -3.10
CA CYS A 164 7.75 -10.19 -4.22
C CYS A 164 8.17 -8.77 -4.63
N SER A 165 7.35 -7.74 -4.40
CA SER A 165 7.70 -6.35 -4.75
C SER A 165 8.62 -5.66 -3.75
N VAL A 166 8.74 -6.16 -2.52
CA VAL A 166 9.64 -5.59 -1.49
C VAL A 166 11.08 -5.38 -2.00
N PRO A 167 11.80 -6.40 -2.51
CA PRO A 167 13.18 -6.20 -2.98
C PRO A 167 13.27 -5.21 -4.13
N ARG A 168 12.31 -5.24 -5.07
CA ARG A 168 12.31 -4.35 -6.23
C ARG A 168 12.06 -2.89 -5.87
N LEU A 169 11.22 -2.62 -4.88
CA LEU A 169 10.99 -1.27 -4.36
C LEU A 169 12.22 -0.71 -3.65
N ARG A 170 12.93 -1.56 -2.89
CA ARG A 170 14.18 -1.18 -2.23
C ARG A 170 15.28 -0.87 -3.26
N GLU A 171 15.49 -1.77 -4.22
CA GLU A 171 16.40 -1.55 -5.36
C GLU A 171 16.08 -0.21 -6.06
N ARG A 172 14.79 0.02 -6.38
CA ARG A 172 14.39 1.24 -7.08
C ARG A 172 14.60 2.51 -6.24
N SER A 173 14.34 2.45 -4.94
CA SER A 173 14.63 3.56 -4.02
C SER A 173 16.12 3.88 -3.96
N GLU A 174 16.98 2.86 -3.91
CA GLU A 174 18.45 3.02 -3.89
C GLU A 174 18.97 3.60 -5.21
N ASP A 175 18.46 3.14 -6.35
CA ASP A 175 18.78 3.68 -7.67
C ASP A 175 18.48 5.18 -7.78
N LEU A 176 17.32 5.61 -7.26
CA LEU A 176 16.93 7.02 -7.26
C LEU A 176 17.73 7.85 -6.26
N SER A 177 18.15 7.26 -5.13
CA SER A 177 18.93 7.95 -4.09
C SER A 177 20.40 8.12 -4.43
N SER A 178 20.97 7.17 -5.18
CA SER A 178 22.40 7.15 -5.56
C SER A 178 22.76 8.11 -6.70
N GLY A 179 21.81 8.93 -7.18
CA GLY A 179 22.05 9.93 -8.21
C GLY A 179 22.20 9.36 -9.61
N TRP A 180 21.69 8.14 -9.86
CA TRP A 180 21.70 7.56 -11.20
C TRP A 180 20.90 8.45 -12.17
N SER A 181 21.52 8.74 -13.32
CA SER A 181 21.07 9.66 -14.35
C SER A 181 19.55 9.64 -14.61
N TRP A 182 18.94 10.83 -14.57
CA TRP A 182 17.57 11.13 -15.01
C TRP A 182 17.25 10.62 -16.43
N SER A 183 18.25 10.19 -17.22
CA SER A 183 18.07 9.56 -18.52
C SER A 183 17.61 8.09 -18.48
N ALA A 184 17.66 7.43 -17.32
CA ALA A 184 17.17 6.05 -17.13
C ALA A 184 15.70 6.01 -16.67
N LEU A 185 15.06 7.17 -16.55
CA LEU A 185 13.66 7.24 -16.18
C LEU A 185 12.78 6.59 -17.26
N PRO A 186 11.72 5.87 -16.85
CA PRO A 186 10.75 5.34 -17.79
C PRO A 186 10.24 6.43 -18.74
N ARG A 187 9.93 6.06 -19.99
CA ARG A 187 9.56 7.03 -21.05
C ARG A 187 8.41 7.98 -20.65
N TRP A 188 7.52 7.56 -19.73
CA TRP A 188 6.44 8.40 -19.23
C TRP A 188 6.93 9.57 -18.35
N PHE A 189 8.06 9.45 -17.66
CA PHE A 189 8.61 10.51 -16.81
C PHE A 189 9.14 11.68 -17.65
N ASN A 190 9.82 11.37 -18.75
CA ASN A 190 10.22 12.36 -19.75
C ASN A 190 9.01 13.07 -20.38
N ALA A 191 7.88 12.37 -20.54
CA ALA A 191 6.63 12.97 -21.01
C ALA A 191 5.96 13.85 -19.93
N PHE A 192 6.11 13.50 -18.65
CA PHE A 192 5.60 14.28 -17.52
C PHE A 192 6.37 15.59 -17.35
N LEU A 193 7.71 15.55 -17.34
CA LEU A 193 8.54 16.76 -17.23
C LEU A 193 8.28 17.75 -18.39
N LYS A 194 8.08 17.25 -19.61
CA LYS A 194 7.74 18.09 -20.78
C LYS A 194 6.35 18.75 -20.69
N ARG A 195 5.47 18.29 -19.81
CA ARG A 195 4.14 18.87 -19.58
C ARG A 195 4.12 19.87 -18.42
N ALA A 196 5.13 19.82 -17.55
CA ALA A 196 5.27 20.70 -16.40
C ALA A 196 6.18 21.92 -16.66
N ALA A 197 6.94 21.90 -17.76
CA ALA A 197 7.71 23.04 -18.30
C ALA A 197 6.90 23.78 -19.38
#